data_AF-A0AAV5Y689-F1
#
_entry.id   AF-A0AAV5Y689-F1
#
_cell.length_a   1.000
_cell.length_b   1.000
_cell.length_c   1.000
_cell.angle_alpha   90.00
_cell.angle_beta   90.00
_cell.angle_gamma   90.00
#
_symmetry.space_group_name_H-M   'P 1'
#
loop_
_entity.id
_entity.type
_entity.pdbx_description
1 polymer ?
#
loop_
_entity_poly.entity_id
_entity_poly.type
_entity_poly.pdbx_seq_one_letter_code
_entity_poly.pdbx_strand_id
1 'polypeptide(L)'
;MRRVMWAVFAALLLGALPVHVGTVAAQGRDCASLPTTAQKARTCSPQAECLAQVERSLKGQALDASRRDCQRLPTSGTCYGPETYNPQAECRERQGRR
;
A
#
# COMPACT_ATOMS: atom_id res chain seq x y z
N MET A 1 -24.66 30.31 -33.77
CA MET A 1 -25.73 29.29 -33.86
C MET A 1 -25.05 27.93 -33.80
N ARG A 2 -25.42 26.91 -33.03
CA ARG A 2 -26.54 26.63 -32.12
C ARG A 2 -26.20 25.26 -31.46
N ARG A 3 -26.41 25.15 -30.14
CA ARG A 3 -26.68 23.90 -29.36
C ARG A 3 -25.48 22.96 -29.18
N VAL A 4 -24.92 22.66 -28.00
CA VAL A 4 -25.46 22.45 -26.63
C VAL A 4 -26.81 21.73 -26.65
N MET A 5 -26.81 20.40 -26.57
CA MET A 5 -27.76 19.54 -25.84
C MET A 5 -27.53 18.08 -26.26
N TRP A 6 -27.12 17.23 -25.33
CA TRP A 6 -27.98 16.25 -24.65
C TRP A 6 -28.28 14.99 -25.47
N ALA A 7 -27.56 13.92 -25.11
CA ALA A 7 -28.07 12.54 -24.99
C ALA A 7 -26.97 11.81 -24.19
N VAL A 8 -26.97 11.79 -22.85
CA VAL A 8 -27.86 10.96 -22.03
C VAL A 8 -28.28 9.69 -22.78
N PHE A 9 -27.30 8.86 -23.13
CA PHE A 9 -27.54 7.43 -23.27
C PHE A 9 -27.34 6.80 -21.90
N ALA A 10 -28.45 6.77 -21.17
CA ALA A 10 -28.62 5.96 -20.00
C ALA A 10 -28.43 4.48 -20.34
N ALA A 11 -27.89 3.78 -19.36
CA ALA A 11 -28.09 2.36 -19.09
C ALA A 11 -27.63 1.38 -20.18
N LEU A 12 -26.52 0.70 -19.91
CA LEU A 12 -26.45 -0.76 -20.00
C LEU A 12 -25.30 -1.28 -19.12
N LEU A 13 -25.71 -1.93 -18.02
CA LEU A 13 -25.11 -3.13 -17.40
C LEU A 13 -23.74 -2.94 -16.73
N LEU A 14 -23.71 -2.83 -15.40
CA LEU A 14 -23.46 -3.98 -14.52
C LEU A 14 -22.41 -4.95 -15.09
N GLY A 15 -21.14 -4.68 -14.80
CA GLY A 15 -20.05 -5.57 -15.18
C GLY A 15 -18.78 -5.27 -14.40
N ALA A 16 -18.68 -5.87 -13.22
CA ALA A 16 -17.44 -6.13 -12.49
C ALA A 16 -16.57 -4.92 -12.12
N LEU A 17 -16.94 -4.27 -11.02
CA LEU A 17 -15.92 -3.75 -10.10
C LEU A 17 -15.03 -4.94 -9.68
N PRO A 18 -13.70 -4.95 -9.89
CA PRO A 18 -12.84 -5.72 -9.02
C PRO A 18 -12.72 -4.91 -7.73
N VAL A 19 -13.80 -4.89 -6.94
CA VAL A 19 -13.67 -4.63 -5.51
C VAL A 19 -12.74 -5.73 -5.04
N HIS A 20 -11.48 -5.40 -4.80
CA HIS A 20 -10.59 -6.23 -4.00
C HIS A 20 -11.10 -6.18 -2.57
N VAL A 21 -12.30 -6.76 -2.36
CA VAL A 21 -12.74 -7.23 -1.07
C VAL A 21 -11.71 -8.30 -0.75
N GLY A 22 -10.81 -7.99 0.16
CA GLY A 22 -10.00 -8.99 0.83
C GLY A 22 -10.97 -9.98 1.46
N THR A 23 -11.29 -11.03 0.72
CA THR A 23 -11.95 -12.22 1.25
C THR A 23 -10.93 -12.85 2.17
N VAL A 24 -10.96 -12.46 3.43
CA VAL A 24 -10.52 -13.32 4.53
C VAL A 24 -11.57 -14.43 4.62
N ALA A 25 -11.63 -15.25 3.57
CA ALA A 25 -12.30 -16.52 3.61
C ALA A 25 -11.53 -17.35 4.62
N ALA A 26 -12.24 -17.82 5.63
CA ALA A 26 -11.82 -18.91 6.48
C ALA A 26 -11.66 -20.18 5.61
N GLN A 27 -10.62 -20.20 4.78
CA GLN A 27 -10.07 -21.41 4.20
C GLN A 27 -9.48 -22.20 5.38
N GLY A 28 -9.64 -23.52 5.41
CA GLY A 28 -8.90 -24.38 6.33
C GLY A 28 -7.45 -23.90 6.39
N ARG A 29 -6.94 -23.61 7.58
CA ARG A 29 -5.68 -22.85 7.73
C ARG A 29 -4.50 -23.74 7.33
N ASP A 30 -4.30 -23.99 6.05
CA ASP A 30 -3.11 -24.65 5.54
C ASP A 30 -1.96 -23.64 5.60
N CYS A 31 -1.30 -23.54 6.76
CA CYS A 31 -0.14 -22.67 6.93
C CYS A 31 0.97 -22.98 5.92
N ALA A 32 0.98 -24.21 5.37
CA ALA A 32 1.87 -24.62 4.29
C ALA A 32 1.77 -23.76 3.02
N SER A 33 0.61 -23.16 2.76
CA SER A 33 0.38 -22.27 1.61
C SER A 33 0.96 -20.85 1.79
N LEU A 34 1.30 -20.47 3.03
CA LEU A 34 1.87 -19.16 3.33
C LEU A 34 3.36 -19.13 3.00
N PRO A 35 3.89 -17.98 2.55
CA PRO A 35 5.33 -17.82 2.34
C PRO A 35 6.08 -17.89 3.68
N THR A 36 7.34 -18.33 3.62
CA THR A 36 8.25 -18.41 4.76
C THR A 36 8.93 -17.07 5.08
N THR A 37 8.80 -16.08 4.19
CA THR A 37 9.31 -14.73 4.39
C THR A 37 8.37 -13.70 3.75
N ALA A 38 8.11 -12.62 4.47
CA ALA A 38 7.37 -11.46 3.98
C ALA A 38 7.89 -10.18 4.66
N GLN A 39 7.83 -9.04 3.96
CA GLN A 39 8.20 -7.75 4.55
C GLN A 39 7.19 -7.33 5.61
N LYS A 40 7.69 -6.78 6.71
CA LYS A 40 6.85 -6.25 7.78
C LYS A 40 6.41 -4.84 7.41
N ALA A 41 5.09 -4.69 7.30
CA ALA A 41 4.46 -3.38 7.14
C ALA A 41 4.57 -2.60 8.46
N ARG A 42 5.00 -1.34 8.39
CA ARG A 42 5.00 -0.43 9.53
C ARG A 42 4.27 0.86 9.21
N THR A 43 3.62 1.44 10.21
CA THR A 43 3.12 2.81 10.10
C THR A 43 4.30 3.76 9.99
N CYS A 44 4.25 4.67 9.01
CA CYS A 44 5.28 5.66 8.79
C CYS A 44 4.68 6.95 8.23
N SER A 45 5.52 7.99 8.15
CA SER A 45 5.27 9.17 7.34
C SER A 45 6.14 9.08 6.08
N PRO A 46 5.58 8.76 4.90
CA PRO A 46 6.34 8.72 3.65
C PRO A 46 7.08 10.04 3.37
N GLN A 47 6.46 11.17 3.70
CA GLN A 47 7.11 12.48 3.67
C GLN A 47 8.36 12.53 4.54
N ALA A 48 8.27 12.13 5.82
CA ALA A 48 9.40 12.20 6.75
C ALA A 48 10.55 11.28 6.32
N GLU A 49 10.24 10.07 5.84
CA GLU A 49 11.24 9.12 5.35
C GLU A 49 11.96 9.68 4.11
N CYS A 50 11.22 10.29 3.19
CA CYS A 50 11.80 10.96 2.02
C CYS A 50 12.73 12.11 2.44
N LEU A 51 12.26 12.98 3.34
CA LEU A 51 13.05 14.11 3.85
C LEU A 51 14.36 13.62 4.50
N ALA A 52 14.28 12.61 5.38
CA ALA A 52 15.45 12.03 6.03
C ALA A 52 16.43 11.41 5.02
N GLN A 53 15.94 10.86 3.91
CA GLN A 53 16.80 10.31 2.86
C GLN A 53 17.52 11.39 2.05
N VAL A 54 16.78 12.42 1.62
CA VAL A 54 17.35 13.49 0.78
C VAL A 54 18.29 14.38 1.57
N GLU A 55 18.00 14.65 2.85
CA GLU A 55 18.87 15.45 3.73
C GLU A 55 20.20 14.76 4.04
N ARG A 56 20.22 13.42 4.06
CA ARG A 56 21.47 12.65 4.21
C ARG A 56 22.31 12.63 2.92
N SER A 57 21.67 12.74 1.76
CA SER A 57 22.31 12.43 0.47
C SER A 57 22.61 13.65 -0.39
N LEU A 58 21.86 14.75 -0.22
CA LEU A 58 21.89 15.92 -1.10
C LEU A 58 22.23 17.20 -0.32
N LYS A 59 22.72 18.21 -1.03
CA LYS A 59 23.04 19.54 -0.50
C LYS A 59 22.69 20.63 -1.51
N GLY A 60 22.58 21.87 -1.01
CA GLY A 60 22.32 23.07 -1.83
C GLY A 60 21.00 22.97 -2.61
N GLN A 61 20.99 23.50 -3.83
CA GLN A 61 19.77 23.59 -4.65
C GLN A 61 19.11 22.23 -4.94
N ALA A 62 19.90 21.16 -5.05
CA ALA A 62 19.38 19.80 -5.26
C ALA A 62 18.59 19.30 -4.04
N LEU A 63 19.04 19.64 -2.82
CA LEU A 63 18.30 19.35 -1.60
C LEU A 63 16.99 20.14 -1.54
N ASP A 64 17.02 21.43 -1.88
CA ASP A 64 15.82 22.28 -1.83
C ASP A 64 14.74 21.84 -2.82
N ALA A 65 15.15 21.44 -4.03
CA ALA A 65 14.24 20.85 -5.00
C ALA A 65 13.62 19.55 -4.48
N SER A 66 14.46 18.64 -4.00
CA SER A 66 14.00 17.33 -3.50
C SER A 66 13.14 17.45 -2.24
N ARG A 67 13.41 18.43 -1.36
CA ARG A 67 12.56 18.73 -0.20
C ARG A 67 11.15 19.13 -0.63
N ARG A 68 11.00 19.97 -1.65
CA ARG A 68 9.68 20.34 -2.19
C ARG A 68 8.94 19.15 -2.77
N ASP A 69 9.64 18.23 -3.41
CA ASP A 69 9.05 16.99 -3.93
C ASP A 69 8.61 16.08 -2.78
N CYS A 70 9.45 15.88 -1.76
CA CYS A 70 9.09 15.12 -0.56
C CYS A 70 7.87 15.72 0.16
N GLN A 71 7.70 17.04 0.17
CA GLN A 71 6.56 17.70 0.80
C GLN A 71 5.20 17.39 0.14
N ARG A 72 5.18 16.84 -1.08
CA ARG A 72 3.96 16.40 -1.75
C ARG A 72 3.52 15.00 -1.33
N LEU A 73 4.38 14.27 -0.63
CA LEU A 73 4.06 12.94 -0.12
C LEU A 73 3.11 13.03 1.08
N PRO A 74 2.31 11.98 1.32
CA PRO A 74 1.45 11.93 2.49
C PRO A 74 2.26 11.90 3.79
N THR A 75 1.67 12.49 4.84
CA THR A 75 2.24 12.53 6.20
C THR A 75 2.00 11.25 6.98
N SER A 76 1.15 10.35 6.48
CA SER A 76 0.84 9.05 7.08
C SER A 76 0.66 7.99 5.99
N GLY A 77 1.06 6.77 6.31
CA GLY A 77 0.95 5.64 5.41
C GLY A 77 1.62 4.38 5.96
N THR A 78 1.83 3.44 5.06
CA THR A 78 2.52 2.18 5.35
C THR A 78 3.83 2.16 4.59
N CYS A 79 4.93 1.95 5.32
CA CYS A 79 6.24 1.71 4.73
C CYS A 79 6.61 0.25 4.93
N TYR A 80 7.43 -0.24 4.01
CA TYR A 80 8.06 -1.53 4.13
C TYR A 80 9.55 -1.31 4.35
N GLY A 81 10.06 -1.85 5.46
CA GLY A 81 11.46 -1.77 5.84
C GLY A 81 12.23 -3.04 5.52
N PRO A 82 13.49 -3.13 5.96
CA PRO A 82 14.28 -4.36 5.86
C PRO A 82 13.78 -5.48 6.78
N GLU A 83 12.90 -5.15 7.73
CA GLU A 83 12.32 -6.12 8.64
C GLU A 83 11.40 -7.08 7.90
N THR A 84 11.64 -8.37 8.11
CA THR A 84 10.80 -9.46 7.57
C THR A 84 10.24 -10.30 8.71
N TYR A 85 9.16 -11.02 8.42
CA TYR A 85 8.59 -12.02 9.32
C TYR A 85 8.29 -13.30 8.54
N ASN A 86 7.98 -14.39 9.25
CA ASN A 86 7.61 -15.67 8.67
C ASN A 86 6.11 -15.95 8.90
N PRO A 87 5.23 -15.59 7.95
CA PRO A 87 3.79 -15.80 8.06
C PRO A 87 3.41 -17.27 8.32
N GLN A 88 4.12 -18.21 7.69
CA GLN A 88 3.89 -19.63 7.87
C GLN A 88 4.18 -20.08 9.31
N ALA A 89 5.29 -19.63 9.89
CA ALA A 89 5.65 -19.96 11.27
C ALA A 89 4.63 -19.40 12.27
N GLU A 90 4.28 -18.12 12.16
CA GLU A 90 3.26 -17.50 13.03
C GLU A 90 1.89 -18.20 12.92
N CYS A 91 1.52 -18.63 11.71
CA CYS A 91 0.30 -19.39 11.50
C CYS A 91 0.34 -20.74 12.25
N ARG A 92 1.44 -21.49 12.16
CA ARG A 92 1.60 -22.78 12.85
C ARG A 92 1.58 -22.61 14.37
N GLU A 93 2.26 -21.60 14.90
CA GLU A 93 2.24 -21.28 16.33
C GLU A 93 0.83 -20.97 16.84
N ARG A 94 0.03 -20.21 16.07
CA ARG A 94 -1.36 -19.90 16.43
C ARG A 94 -2.29 -21.11 16.38
N GLN A 95 -1.95 -22.14 15.59
CA GLN A 95 -2.70 -23.40 15.58
C GLN A 95 -2.37 -24.29 16.76
N GLY A 96 -1.08 -24.44 17.10
CA GLY A 96 -0.66 -25.27 18.24
C GLY A 96 -1.06 -24.72 19.62
N ARG A 97 -1.48 -23.45 19.70
CA ARG A 97 -2.03 -22.82 20.92
C ARG A 97 -3.55 -22.97 21.09
N ARG A 98 -4.26 -23.58 20.14
CA ARG A 98 -5.70 -23.89 20.24
C ARG A 98 -5.91 -25.31 20.71
#